data_AF-A0A2V9GNF8-F1
#
_entry.id   AF-A0A2V9GNF8-F1
#
_cell.length_a   1.000
_cell.length_b   1.000
_cell.length_c   1.000
_cell.angle_alpha   90.00
_cell.angle_beta   90.00
_cell.angle_gamma   90.00
#
_symmetry.space_group_name_H-M   'P 1'
#
loop_
_entity.id
_entity.type
_entity.pdbx_description
1 polymer ?
#
loop_
_entity_poly.entity_id
_entity_poly.type
_entity_poly.pdbx_seq_one_letter_code
_entity_poly.pdbx_strand_id
1 'polypeptide(L)'
;MLEESIEYAEQDFAERQVIEARTESESILAATVKALANPQAAALSAEERAKIDASVAALKESVADNDYKLIRKRVDELNQATEHLAELLMNSAVSAALEGRKLAEV
;
A
#
# COMPACT_ATOMS: atom_id res chain seq x y z
N MET A 1 -34.64 -22.31 6.23
CA MET A 1 -34.11 -22.41 7.61
C MET A 1 -32.78 -23.16 7.78
N LEU A 2 -32.21 -23.78 6.73
CA LEU A 2 -30.82 -24.27 6.77
C LEU A 2 -30.06 -23.77 5.52
N GLU A 3 -30.72 -23.82 4.36
CA GLU A 3 -30.25 -23.20 3.11
C GLU A 3 -30.16 -21.66 3.21
N GLU A 4 -31.22 -20.99 3.68
CA GLU A 4 -31.20 -19.54 3.95
C GLU A 4 -30.04 -19.14 4.90
N SER A 5 -29.75 -19.95 5.93
CA SER A 5 -28.65 -19.65 6.86
C SER A 5 -27.26 -19.78 6.23
N ILE A 6 -27.12 -20.63 5.20
CA ILE A 6 -25.87 -20.79 4.45
C ILE A 6 -25.69 -19.61 3.48
N GLU A 7 -26.74 -19.19 2.77
CA GLU A 7 -26.70 -18.02 1.88
C GLU A 7 -26.36 -16.73 2.63
N TYR A 8 -26.97 -16.48 3.80
CA TYR A 8 -26.62 -15.32 4.62
C TYR A 8 -25.17 -15.37 5.11
N ALA A 9 -24.66 -16.54 5.49
CA ALA A 9 -23.29 -16.69 5.93
C ALA A 9 -22.27 -16.42 4.80
N GLU A 10 -22.57 -16.81 3.55
CA GLU A 10 -21.73 -16.52 2.39
C GLU A 10 -21.74 -15.03 2.02
N GLN A 11 -22.91 -14.39 2.08
CA GLN A 11 -23.05 -12.97 1.81
C GLN A 11 -22.34 -12.11 2.86
N ASP A 12 -22.53 -12.41 4.15
CA ASP A 12 -21.82 -11.73 5.26
C ASP A 12 -20.30 -11.86 5.12
N PHE A 13 -19.81 -13.02 4.66
CA PHE A 13 -18.39 -13.24 4.40
C PHE A 13 -17.88 -12.39 3.24
N ALA A 14 -18.61 -12.34 2.12
CA ALA A 14 -18.24 -11.52 0.97
C ALA A 14 -18.21 -10.02 1.31
N GLU A 15 -19.21 -9.52 2.04
CA GLU A 15 -19.25 -8.13 2.50
C GLU A 15 -18.06 -7.79 3.40
N ARG A 16 -17.74 -8.68 4.36
CA ARG A 16 -16.58 -8.52 5.22
C ARG A 16 -15.27 -8.47 4.44
N GLN A 17 -15.10 -9.32 3.44
CA GLN A 17 -13.91 -9.34 2.59
C GLN A 17 -13.72 -8.03 1.82
N VAL A 18 -14.81 -7.41 1.35
CA VAL A 18 -14.77 -6.10 0.69
C VAL A 18 -14.33 -5.01 1.68
N ILE A 19 -14.88 -4.99 2.89
CA ILE A 19 -14.53 -4.02 3.94
C ILE A 19 -13.05 -4.15 4.32
N GLU A 20 -12.56 -5.37 4.53
CA GLU A 20 -11.16 -5.62 4.88
C GLU A 20 -10.22 -5.19 3.75
N ALA A 21 -10.53 -5.55 2.50
CA ALA A 21 -9.72 -5.14 1.34
C ALA A 21 -9.70 -3.60 1.16
N ARG A 22 -10.82 -2.93 1.41
CA ARG A 22 -10.89 -1.45 1.40
C ARG A 22 -10.01 -0.84 2.48
N THR A 23 -10.13 -1.32 3.71
CA THR A 23 -9.32 -0.83 4.84
C THR A 23 -7.83 -1.00 4.57
N GLU A 24 -7.43 -2.15 4.03
CA GLU A 24 -6.05 -2.42 3.61
C GLU A 24 -5.60 -1.45 2.51
N SER A 25 -6.43 -1.25 1.48
CA SER A 25 -6.10 -0.31 0.39
C SER A 25 -5.89 1.12 0.87
N GLU A 26 -6.71 1.60 1.80
CA GLU A 26 -6.59 2.94 2.39
C GLU A 26 -5.27 3.09 3.15
N SER A 27 -4.92 2.09 3.95
CA SER A 27 -3.66 2.05 4.70
C SER A 27 -2.46 2.11 3.77
N ILE A 28 -2.44 1.28 2.71
CA ILE A 28 -1.35 1.24 1.74
C ILE A 28 -1.28 2.56 0.94
N LEU A 29 -2.40 3.11 0.48
CA LEU A 29 -2.42 4.39 -0.22
C LEU A 29 -1.86 5.52 0.65
N ALA A 30 -2.25 5.57 1.93
CA ALA A 30 -1.74 6.56 2.87
C ALA A 30 -0.23 6.40 3.12
N ALA A 31 0.24 5.15 3.27
CA ALA A 31 1.66 4.84 3.43
C ALA A 31 2.47 5.27 2.19
N THR A 32 1.99 4.98 0.99
CA THR A 32 2.63 5.37 -0.27
C THR A 32 2.70 6.88 -0.43
N VAL A 33 1.63 7.61 -0.10
CA VAL A 33 1.64 9.09 -0.12
C VAL A 33 2.70 9.64 0.83
N LYS A 34 2.77 9.10 2.06
CA LYS A 34 3.78 9.50 3.04
C LYS A 34 5.20 9.17 2.57
N ALA A 35 5.40 8.02 1.95
CA ALA A 35 6.68 7.58 1.39
C ALA A 35 7.15 8.52 0.27
N LEU A 36 6.26 8.86 -0.67
CA LEU A 36 6.56 9.79 -1.77
C LEU A 36 6.82 11.23 -1.31
N ALA A 37 6.30 11.63 -0.16
CA ALA A 37 6.57 12.94 0.44
C ALA A 37 7.95 13.04 1.09
N ASN A 38 8.66 11.92 1.27
CA ASN A 38 10.00 11.92 1.84
C ASN A 38 11.02 12.46 0.81
N PRO A 39 12.00 13.29 1.20
CA PRO A 39 13.02 13.82 0.29
C PRO A 39 13.78 12.75 -0.51
N GLN A 40 13.97 11.56 0.03
CA GLN A 40 14.66 10.45 -0.64
C GLN A 40 13.89 9.90 -1.84
N ALA A 41 12.58 10.11 -1.89
CA ALA A 41 11.77 9.75 -3.06
C ALA A 41 12.19 10.52 -4.32
N ALA A 42 12.92 11.64 -4.19
CA ALA A 42 13.50 12.37 -5.31
C ALA A 42 14.57 11.56 -6.08
N ALA A 43 15.09 10.47 -5.50
CA ALA A 43 16.01 9.56 -6.17
C ALA A 43 15.32 8.56 -7.11
N LEU A 44 13.98 8.48 -7.09
CA LEU A 44 13.23 7.69 -8.06
C LEU A 44 13.37 8.29 -9.46
N SER A 45 13.50 7.42 -10.46
CA SER A 45 13.40 7.83 -11.85
C SER A 45 11.97 8.30 -12.20
N ALA A 46 11.85 9.06 -13.28
CA ALA A 46 10.55 9.49 -13.79
C ALA A 46 9.64 8.30 -14.18
N GLU A 47 10.24 7.21 -14.67
CA GLU A 47 9.52 5.99 -15.05
C GLU A 47 8.96 5.27 -13.82
N GLU A 48 9.78 5.11 -12.77
CA GLU A 48 9.34 4.50 -11.51
C GLU A 48 8.24 5.33 -10.85
N ARG A 49 8.40 6.66 -10.85
CA ARG A 49 7.38 7.57 -10.34
C ARG A 49 6.06 7.42 -11.11
N ALA A 50 6.12 7.41 -12.44
CA ALA A 50 4.94 7.23 -13.27
C ALA A 50 4.27 5.86 -13.03
N LYS A 51 5.05 4.79 -12.84
CA LYS A 51 4.54 3.46 -12.52
C LYS A 51 3.82 3.44 -11.17
N ILE A 52 4.38 4.06 -10.13
CA ILE A 52 3.75 4.17 -8.81
C ILE A 52 2.45 4.97 -8.92
N ASP A 53 2.47 6.12 -9.60
CA ASP A 53 1.30 6.98 -9.76
C ASP A 53 0.16 6.24 -10.52
N ALA A 54 0.51 5.44 -11.53
CA ALA A 54 -0.44 4.59 -12.26
C ALA A 54 -1.02 3.47 -11.37
N SER A 55 -0.21 2.77 -10.58
CA SER A 55 -0.68 1.75 -9.64
C SER A 55 -1.58 2.35 -8.55
N VAL A 56 -1.28 3.56 -8.06
CA VAL A 56 -2.13 4.30 -7.12
C VAL A 56 -3.49 4.61 -7.73
N ALA A 57 -3.54 5.08 -8.98
CA ALA A 57 -4.80 5.35 -9.67
C ALA A 57 -5.63 4.07 -9.85
N ALA A 58 -5.00 2.98 -10.31
CA ALA A 58 -5.67 1.70 -10.51
C ALA A 58 -6.23 1.10 -9.21
N LEU A 59 -5.52 1.24 -8.09
CA LEU A 59 -6.02 0.82 -6.79
C LEU A 59 -7.24 1.64 -6.37
N LYS A 60 -7.19 2.97 -6.50
CA LYS A 60 -8.33 3.86 -6.19
C LYS A 60 -9.56 3.53 -7.03
N GLU A 61 -9.39 3.25 -8.31
CA GLU A 61 -10.49 2.83 -9.19
C GLU A 61 -11.09 1.50 -8.73
N SER A 62 -10.27 0.50 -8.40
CA SER A 62 -10.76 -0.82 -7.95
C SER A 62 -11.58 -0.78 -6.65
N VAL A 63 -11.29 0.18 -5.77
CA VAL A 63 -12.02 0.37 -4.50
C VAL A 63 -13.49 0.77 -4.76
N ALA A 64 -13.77 1.44 -5.89
CA ALA A 64 -15.12 1.84 -6.29
C ALA A 64 -15.98 0.64 -6.74
N ASP A 65 -15.36 -0.39 -7.33
CA ASP A 65 -16.06 -1.52 -7.96
C ASP A 65 -16.50 -2.64 -6.98
N ASN A 66 -16.18 -2.54 -5.67
CA ASN A 66 -16.49 -3.53 -4.63
C ASN A 66 -15.96 -4.96 -4.88
N ASP A 67 -15.04 -5.18 -5.83
CA ASP A 67 -14.42 -6.49 -6.04
C ASP A 67 -13.18 -6.64 -5.13
N TYR A 68 -13.34 -7.33 -4.00
CA TYR A 68 -12.26 -7.54 -3.04
C TYR A 68 -11.03 -8.25 -3.64
N LYS A 69 -11.21 -9.12 -4.64
CA LYS A 69 -10.10 -9.81 -5.30
C LYS A 69 -9.31 -8.84 -6.16
N LEU A 70 -10.02 -7.96 -6.88
CA LEU A 70 -9.39 -6.90 -7.66
C LEU A 70 -8.64 -5.92 -6.74
N ILE A 71 -9.25 -5.48 -5.64
CA ILE A 71 -8.62 -4.58 -4.67
C ILE A 71 -7.32 -5.19 -4.13
N ARG A 72 -7.35 -6.45 -3.67
CA ARG A 72 -6.14 -7.15 -3.18
C ARG A 72 -5.07 -7.25 -4.26
N LYS A 73 -5.44 -7.61 -5.49
CA LYS A 73 -4.49 -7.63 -6.61
C LYS A 73 -3.84 -6.27 -6.84
N ARG A 74 -4.61 -5.18 -6.80
CA ARG A 74 -4.09 -3.82 -6.96
C ARG A 74 -3.21 -3.38 -5.79
N VAL A 75 -3.51 -3.84 -4.57
CA VAL A 75 -2.62 -3.65 -3.40
C VAL A 75 -1.27 -4.32 -3.65
N ASP A 76 -1.26 -5.58 -4.10
CA ASP A 76 -0.02 -6.31 -4.42
C ASP A 76 0.79 -5.62 -5.53
N GLU A 77 0.13 -5.16 -6.59
CA GLU A 77 0.76 -4.41 -7.68
C GLU A 77 1.36 -3.09 -7.21
N LEU A 78 0.68 -2.38 -6.31
CA LEU A 78 1.21 -1.15 -5.72
C LEU A 78 2.41 -1.44 -4.81
N ASN A 79 2.33 -2.48 -3.97
CA ASN A 79 3.45 -2.90 -3.12
C ASN A 79 4.70 -3.17 -3.97
N GLN A 80 4.57 -3.96 -5.03
CA GLN A 80 5.67 -4.25 -5.97
C GLN A 80 6.21 -2.99 -6.66
N ALA A 81 5.32 -2.08 -7.08
CA ALA A 81 5.75 -0.81 -7.68
C ALA A 81 6.53 0.09 -6.70
N THR A 82 6.31 -0.07 -5.39
CA THR A 82 6.95 0.73 -4.34
C THR A 82 8.17 0.09 -3.67
N GLU A 83 8.63 -1.09 -4.11
CA GLU A 83 9.76 -1.80 -3.48
C GLU A 83 11.03 -0.94 -3.41
N HIS A 84 11.46 -0.35 -4.53
CA HIS A 84 12.65 0.52 -4.55
C HIS A 84 12.45 1.79 -3.71
N LEU A 85 11.24 2.36 -3.69
CA LEU A 85 10.93 3.47 -2.79
C LEU A 85 11.13 3.08 -1.32
N ALA A 86 10.68 1.90 -0.92
CA ALA A 86 10.87 1.40 0.44
C ALA A 86 12.37 1.22 0.78
N GLU A 87 13.16 0.69 -0.16
CA GLU A 87 14.61 0.55 0.00
C GLU A 87 15.31 1.90 0.21
N LEU A 88 14.98 2.92 -0.59
CA LEU A 88 15.52 4.27 -0.45
C LEU A 88 15.25 4.87 0.95
N LEU A 89 14.03 4.70 1.44
CA LEU A 89 13.63 5.19 2.76
C LEU A 89 14.34 4.44 3.89
N MET A 90 14.45 3.12 3.77
CA MET A 90 15.13 2.28 4.76
C MET A 90 16.62 2.63 4.83
N ASN A 91 17.30 2.76 3.68
CA ASN A 91 18.70 3.16 3.61
C ASN A 91 18.94 4.52 4.28
N SER A 92 18.05 5.49 4.04
CA SER A 92 18.15 6.80 4.67
C SER A 92 17.94 6.76 6.19
N ALA A 93 16.95 5.99 6.66
CA ALA A 93 16.68 5.84 8.08
C ALA A 93 17.87 5.18 8.82
N VAL A 94 18.48 4.16 8.21
CA VAL A 94 19.68 3.48 8.76
C VAL A 94 20.86 4.44 8.83
N SER A 95 21.15 5.18 7.76
CA SER A 95 22.23 6.17 7.73
C SER A 95 22.06 7.24 8.82
N ALA A 96 20.86 7.82 8.94
CA ALA A 96 20.55 8.83 9.95
C ALA A 96 20.73 8.29 11.38
N ALA A 97 20.32 7.06 11.64
CA ALA A 97 20.48 6.42 12.96
C ALA A 97 21.96 6.17 13.30
N LEU A 98 22.79 5.79 12.33
CA LEU A 98 24.23 5.58 12.52
C LEU A 98 24.97 6.90 12.75
N GLU A 99 24.63 7.96 12.04
CA GLU A 99 25.20 9.30 12.25
C GLU A 99 24.82 9.88 13.60
N GLY A 100 23.56 9.74 14.01
CA GLY A 100 23.07 10.19 15.32
C GLY A 100 23.78 9.50 16.49
N ARG A 101 24.13 8.21 16.36
CA ARG A 101 24.93 7.50 17.36
C ARG A 101 26.35 8.06 17.47
N LYS A 102 27.02 8.33 16.36
CA LYS A 102 28.37 8.92 16.38
C LYS A 102 28.40 10.30 17.03
N LEU A 103 27.38 11.13 16.81
CA LEU A 103 27.28 12.46 17.43
C LEU A 103 27.01 12.39 18.95
N ALA A 104 26.37 11.33 19.44
CA ALA A 104 26.08 11.14 20.86
C ALA A 104 27.26 10.56 21.67
N GLU A 105 28.28 10.00 21.00
CA GLU A 105 29.47 9.41 21.61
C GLU A 105 30.67 10.38 21.70
N VAL A 106 30.50 11.64 21.24
CA VAL A 106 31.50 12.73 21.32
C VAL A 106 31.10 13.74 22.38
#